data_AF-A0A842MFX2-F1
#
_entry.id   AF-A0A842MFX2-F1
#
_cell.length_a   1.000
_cell.length_b   1.000
_cell.length_c   1.000
_cell.angle_alpha   90.00
_cell.angle_beta   90.00
_cell.angle_gamma   90.00
#
_symmetry.space_group_name_H-M   'P 1'
#
loop_
_entity.id
_entity.type
_entity.pdbx_description
1 polymer ?
#
loop_
_entity_poly.entity_id
_entity_poly.type
_entity_poly.pdbx_seq_one_letter_code
_entity_poly.pdbx_strand_id
1 'polypeptide(L)'
;MTFQCSPDHPYVKEHPEWFKWRPDGTIQHAENPPKKYEDVVPFDFECESWKSLWEELKSIALFWIDKGVKIFRVDNPHTKPFAFWEWFIGEIKRAHPEVIFLAEAFTRPKVMYRLAKLGFSQSYTYFAWRNTKWEITEYVEELISAPVREFFRPNFWPNTPDILPEYLQYGGRPAFIVRLVLAATLSPNYGIYGPAFELCVSEATPGREEYLNSEKYEIKRWNWDAPGNLKDLIARVNRARRENPALQEAHNVKFCEADDENVLFYCRVTEDLSNVILVVANLDPFHAHEATLQIPIG
;
A
#
# COMPACT_ATOMS: atom_id res chain seq x y z
N MET A 1 -8.59 9.52 -0.95
CA MET A 1 -9.85 9.82 -0.25
C MET A 1 -9.62 9.65 1.23
N THR A 2 -9.87 10.71 2.00
CA THR A 2 -9.79 10.69 3.46
C THR A 2 -11.09 11.25 4.02
N PHE A 3 -11.62 10.61 5.08
CA PHE A 3 -12.86 11.01 5.73
C PHE A 3 -12.54 11.59 7.10
N GLN A 4 -12.09 12.83 7.06
CA GLN A 4 -11.73 13.67 8.18
C GLN A 4 -11.70 15.12 7.71
N CYS A 5 -11.75 16.06 8.65
CA CYS A 5 -11.75 17.49 8.35
C CYS A 5 -10.57 18.18 9.02
N SER A 6 -10.10 19.30 8.46
CA SER A 6 -9.34 20.27 9.26
C SER A 6 -10.30 21.02 10.20
N PRO A 7 -9.81 21.64 11.29
CA PRO A 7 -10.66 22.42 12.20
C PRO A 7 -11.43 23.58 11.53
N ASP A 8 -10.92 24.11 10.43
CA ASP A 8 -11.51 25.21 9.65
C ASP A 8 -12.40 24.73 8.49
N HIS A 9 -12.57 23.42 8.30
CA HIS A 9 -13.45 22.88 7.26
C HIS A 9 -14.91 23.34 7.45
N PRO A 10 -15.64 23.73 6.39
CA PRO A 10 -17.02 24.23 6.49
C PRO A 10 -17.96 23.35 7.31
N TYR A 11 -17.87 22.03 7.15
CA TYR A 11 -18.67 21.07 7.94
C TYR A 11 -18.52 21.23 9.46
N VAL A 12 -17.37 21.66 9.98
CA VAL A 12 -17.22 21.88 11.43
C VAL A 12 -18.19 22.95 11.93
N LYS A 13 -18.49 23.95 11.11
CA LYS A 13 -19.44 25.03 11.41
C LYS A 13 -20.86 24.73 10.95
N GLU A 14 -21.01 24.16 9.76
CA GLU A 14 -22.30 23.94 9.09
C GLU A 14 -23.01 22.67 9.57
N HIS A 15 -22.23 21.67 9.99
CA HIS A 15 -22.68 20.36 10.47
C HIS A 15 -21.97 19.96 11.77
N PRO A 16 -22.08 20.77 12.85
CA PRO A 16 -21.42 20.47 14.11
C PRO A 16 -21.86 19.11 14.68
N GLU A 17 -23.05 18.63 14.34
CA GLU A 17 -23.59 17.32 14.75
C GLU A 17 -22.81 16.12 14.19
N TRP A 18 -22.01 16.30 13.13
CA TRP A 18 -21.15 15.25 12.58
C TRP A 18 -19.84 15.05 13.34
N PHE A 19 -19.63 15.80 14.43
CA PHE A 19 -18.41 15.75 15.22
C PHE A 19 -18.73 15.54 16.70
N LYS A 20 -17.79 14.90 17.41
CA LYS A 20 -17.92 14.68 18.85
C LYS A 20 -17.29 15.83 19.63
N TRP A 21 -18.16 16.71 20.13
CA TRP A 21 -17.76 17.86 20.96
C TRP A 21 -17.57 17.45 22.42
N ARG A 22 -16.49 17.94 23.02
CA ARG A 22 -16.23 17.83 24.45
C ARG A 22 -17.04 18.88 25.22
N PRO A 23 -17.25 18.70 26.54
CA PRO A 23 -17.97 19.67 27.36
C PRO A 23 -17.37 21.08 27.36
N ASP A 24 -16.08 21.21 27.06
CA ASP A 24 -15.36 22.49 26.96
C ASP A 24 -15.51 23.17 25.59
N GLY A 25 -16.29 22.59 24.67
CA GLY A 25 -16.51 23.12 23.32
C GLY A 25 -15.39 22.82 22.33
N THR A 26 -14.46 21.92 22.65
CA THR A 26 -13.41 21.46 21.72
C THR A 26 -13.76 20.14 21.05
N ILE A 27 -13.16 19.84 19.90
CA ILE A 27 -13.22 18.52 19.26
C ILE A 27 -11.89 17.82 19.51
N GLN A 28 -11.92 16.53 19.86
CA GLN A 28 -10.70 15.74 19.98
C GLN A 28 -10.05 15.55 18.60
N HIS A 29 -8.76 15.88 18.51
CA HIS A 29 -7.96 15.61 17.33
C HIS A 29 -7.88 14.12 16.98
N ALA A 30 -7.71 13.82 15.70
CA ALA A 30 -7.55 12.44 15.24
C ALA A 30 -6.25 11.83 15.79
N GLU A 31 -6.29 10.56 16.17
CA GLU A 31 -5.12 9.81 16.64
C GLU A 31 -5.09 8.43 15.99
N ASN A 32 -3.88 7.97 15.66
CA ASN A 32 -3.59 6.58 15.30
C ASN A 32 -2.36 6.13 16.11
N PRO A 33 -2.55 5.73 17.38
CA PRO A 33 -1.45 5.58 18.33
C PRO A 33 -0.28 4.75 17.75
N PRO A 34 0.97 5.23 17.89
CA PRO A 34 1.39 6.39 18.69
C PRO A 34 1.28 7.76 17.99
N LYS A 35 0.82 7.82 16.73
CA LYS A 35 0.71 9.08 15.95
C LYS A 35 -0.49 9.92 16.40
N LYS A 36 -0.30 11.24 16.44
CA LYS A 36 -1.33 12.25 16.71
C LYS A 36 -1.41 13.23 15.54
N TYR A 37 -2.62 13.63 15.17
CA TYR A 37 -2.89 14.53 14.06
C TYR A 37 -3.64 15.77 14.58
N GLU A 38 -2.89 16.74 15.12
CA GLU A 38 -3.43 17.95 15.74
C GLU A 38 -4.12 18.89 14.74
N ASP A 39 -3.82 18.72 13.46
CA ASP A 39 -4.38 19.46 12.33
C ASP A 39 -5.68 18.85 11.79
N VAL A 40 -6.17 17.76 12.38
CA VAL A 40 -7.31 16.97 11.87
C VAL A 40 -8.32 16.64 12.96
N VAL A 41 -9.61 16.73 12.61
CA VAL A 41 -10.74 16.28 13.43
C VAL A 41 -11.50 15.12 12.74
N PRO A 42 -11.84 14.04 13.47
CA PRO A 42 -12.56 12.91 12.92
C PRO A 42 -14.08 13.15 12.89
N PHE A 43 -14.77 12.58 11.90
CA PHE A 43 -16.23 12.49 11.93
C PHE A 43 -16.71 11.51 12.99
N ASP A 44 -17.84 11.81 13.62
CA ASP A 44 -18.60 10.87 14.44
C ASP A 44 -19.58 10.09 13.55
N PHE A 45 -19.17 8.90 13.14
CA PHE A 45 -19.99 8.01 12.29
C PHE A 45 -21.20 7.42 13.03
N GLU A 46 -21.32 7.62 14.34
CA GLU A 46 -22.42 7.14 15.19
C GLU A 46 -23.29 8.29 15.69
N CYS A 47 -23.12 9.52 15.17
CA CYS A 47 -23.97 10.65 15.50
C CYS A 47 -25.44 10.41 15.14
N GLU A 48 -26.36 11.17 15.74
CA GLU A 48 -27.80 11.05 15.45
C GLU A 48 -28.11 11.23 13.96
N SER A 49 -27.35 12.09 13.28
CA SER A 49 -27.47 12.39 11.85
C SER A 49 -26.57 11.51 10.96
N TRP A 50 -26.14 10.33 11.41
CA TRP A 50 -25.19 9.48 10.67
C TRP A 50 -25.61 9.20 9.22
N LYS A 51 -26.92 9.10 8.95
CA LYS A 51 -27.44 8.86 7.59
C LYS A 51 -27.10 10.01 6.64
N SER A 52 -27.24 11.26 7.08
CA SER A 52 -26.92 12.41 6.23
C SER A 52 -25.42 12.52 6.01
N LEU A 53 -24.60 12.23 7.03
CA LEU A 53 -23.15 12.13 6.89
C LEU A 53 -22.76 11.08 5.84
N TRP A 54 -23.31 9.86 5.94
CA TRP A 54 -22.97 8.78 5.02
C TRP A 54 -23.37 9.10 3.57
N GLU A 55 -24.57 9.66 3.37
CA GLU A 55 -25.03 10.13 2.07
C GLU A 55 -24.14 11.24 1.51
N GLU A 56 -23.68 12.18 2.35
CA GLU A 56 -22.77 13.24 1.90
C GLU A 56 -21.39 12.70 1.51
N LEU A 57 -20.81 11.79 2.30
CA LEU A 57 -19.54 11.15 1.93
C LEU A 57 -19.65 10.38 0.61
N LYS A 58 -20.79 9.73 0.36
CA LYS A 58 -21.10 9.09 -0.94
C LYS A 58 -21.22 10.11 -2.06
N SER A 59 -21.88 11.25 -1.82
CA SER A 59 -22.05 12.35 -2.77
C SER A 59 -20.69 12.85 -3.29
N ILE A 60 -19.70 13.00 -2.40
CA ILE A 60 -18.33 13.40 -2.73
C ILE A 60 -17.64 12.38 -3.65
N ALA A 61 -17.80 11.09 -3.37
CA ALA A 61 -17.21 10.05 -4.21
C ALA A 61 -17.86 10.02 -5.61
N LEU A 62 -19.19 10.14 -5.68
CA LEU A 62 -19.93 10.23 -6.93
C LEU A 62 -19.53 11.46 -7.75
N PHE A 63 -19.30 12.60 -7.10
CA PHE A 63 -18.78 13.80 -7.77
C PHE A 63 -17.45 13.52 -8.48
N TRP A 64 -16.50 12.86 -7.82
CA TRP A 64 -15.21 12.53 -8.45
C TRP A 64 -15.32 11.47 -9.54
N ILE A 65 -16.24 10.52 -9.39
CA ILE A 65 -16.55 9.53 -10.44
C ILE A 65 -17.10 10.22 -11.69
N ASP A 66 -17.99 11.21 -11.54
CA ASP A 66 -18.48 12.05 -12.65
C ASP A 66 -17.33 12.82 -13.35
N LYS A 67 -16.26 13.14 -12.62
CA LYS A 67 -15.02 13.72 -13.19
C LYS A 67 -14.05 12.69 -13.76
N GLY A 68 -14.45 11.41 -13.83
CA GLY A 68 -13.66 10.33 -14.43
C GLY A 68 -12.68 9.64 -13.48
N VAL A 69 -12.71 9.95 -12.18
CA VAL A 69 -11.88 9.25 -11.17
C VAL A 69 -12.45 7.85 -10.91
N LYS A 70 -11.68 6.81 -11.22
CA LYS A 70 -12.10 5.40 -11.06
C LYS A 70 -11.38 4.64 -9.96
N ILE A 71 -10.36 5.24 -9.35
CA ILE A 71 -9.53 4.58 -8.33
C ILE A 71 -9.42 5.51 -7.12
N PHE A 72 -9.84 4.99 -5.96
CA PHE A 72 -9.75 5.69 -4.68
C PHE A 72 -8.80 4.94 -3.75
N ARG A 73 -7.63 5.52 -3.47
CA ARG A 73 -6.82 5.15 -2.30
C ARG A 73 -7.48 5.73 -1.07
N VAL A 74 -7.96 4.86 -0.19
CA VAL A 74 -8.71 5.21 1.02
C VAL A 74 -7.78 5.21 2.22
N ASP A 75 -7.69 6.36 2.88
CA ASP A 75 -6.84 6.59 4.04
C ASP A 75 -7.40 5.93 5.30
N ASN A 76 -6.56 5.15 5.99
CA ASN A 76 -6.85 4.56 7.30
C ASN A 76 -8.29 4.02 7.48
N PRO A 77 -8.84 3.17 6.58
CA PRO A 77 -10.25 2.76 6.65
C PRO A 77 -10.57 1.96 7.91
N HIS A 78 -9.57 1.36 8.55
CA HIS A 78 -9.71 0.64 9.82
C HIS A 78 -10.09 1.53 11.02
N THR A 79 -10.02 2.86 10.87
CA THR A 79 -10.45 3.84 11.89
C THR A 79 -11.92 4.25 11.73
N LYS A 80 -12.62 3.73 10.71
CA LYS A 80 -14.04 4.02 10.42
C LYS A 80 -14.86 2.74 10.54
N PRO A 81 -16.18 2.82 10.83
CA PRO A 81 -17.00 1.63 11.03
C PRO A 81 -17.05 0.71 9.81
N PHE A 82 -17.01 -0.60 10.05
CA PHE A 82 -17.14 -1.59 8.97
C PHE A 82 -18.47 -1.51 8.23
N ALA A 83 -19.57 -1.25 8.95
CA ALA A 83 -20.90 -1.11 8.36
C ALA A 83 -20.96 0.05 7.35
N PHE A 84 -20.26 1.14 7.64
CA PHE A 84 -20.14 2.25 6.70
C PHE A 84 -19.44 1.81 5.42
N TRP A 85 -18.31 1.11 5.51
CA TRP A 85 -17.58 0.65 4.32
C TRP A 85 -18.37 -0.35 3.48
N GLU A 86 -19.03 -1.31 4.11
CA GLU A 86 -19.89 -2.28 3.42
C GLU A 86 -21.01 -1.59 2.64
N TRP A 87 -21.70 -0.64 3.28
CA TRP A 87 -22.72 0.17 2.64
C TRP A 87 -22.16 1.06 1.53
N PHE A 88 -21.13 1.85 1.83
CA PHE A 88 -20.56 2.85 0.94
C PHE A 88 -20.01 2.21 -0.34
N ILE A 89 -19.22 1.14 -0.19
CA ILE A 89 -18.65 0.42 -1.34
C ILE A 89 -19.76 -0.27 -2.13
N GLY A 90 -20.73 -0.88 -1.45
CA GLY A 90 -21.87 -1.53 -2.09
C GLY A 90 -22.69 -0.56 -2.94
N GLU A 91 -23.01 0.63 -2.42
CA GLU A 91 -23.76 1.65 -3.14
C GLU A 91 -22.99 2.19 -4.34
N ILE A 92 -21.70 2.53 -4.17
CA ILE A 92 -20.88 3.01 -5.30
C ILE A 92 -20.76 1.94 -6.38
N LYS A 93 -20.43 0.68 -6.02
CA LYS A 93 -20.22 -0.38 -7.01
C LYS A 93 -21.51 -0.84 -7.69
N ARG A 94 -22.68 -0.65 -7.07
CA ARG A 94 -23.98 -0.92 -7.73
C ARG A 94 -24.19 -0.02 -8.94
N ALA A 95 -23.76 1.23 -8.87
CA ALA A 95 -23.84 2.19 -9.97
C ALA A 95 -22.59 2.19 -10.86
N HIS A 96 -21.41 1.96 -10.28
CA HIS A 96 -20.10 2.07 -10.92
C HIS A 96 -19.21 0.84 -10.59
N PRO A 97 -19.50 -0.33 -11.17
CA PRO A 97 -18.82 -1.58 -10.83
C PRO A 97 -17.32 -1.58 -11.18
N GLU A 98 -16.89 -0.69 -12.07
CA GLU A 98 -15.49 -0.52 -12.47
C GLU A 98 -14.62 0.19 -11.44
N VAL A 99 -15.21 0.82 -10.41
CA VAL A 99 -14.48 1.60 -9.41
C VAL A 99 -13.66 0.69 -8.48
N ILE A 100 -12.39 1.06 -8.30
CA ILE A 100 -11.42 0.35 -7.46
C ILE A 100 -11.20 1.13 -6.17
N PHE A 101 -11.31 0.43 -5.04
CA PHE A 101 -10.96 0.95 -3.73
C PHE A 101 -9.70 0.24 -3.21
N LEU A 102 -8.65 1.01 -2.89
CA LEU A 102 -7.43 0.53 -2.25
C LEU A 102 -7.46 0.90 -0.77
N ALA A 103 -7.51 -0.10 0.11
CA ALA A 103 -7.48 0.09 1.56
C ALA A 103 -6.04 0.31 2.07
N GLU A 104 -5.74 1.51 2.58
CA GLU A 104 -4.50 1.75 3.31
C GLU A 104 -4.68 1.43 4.80
N ALA A 105 -4.59 0.15 5.14
CA ALA A 105 -4.84 -0.33 6.50
C ALA A 105 -3.62 -1.07 7.06
N PHE A 106 -2.74 -0.35 7.74
CA PHE A 106 -1.65 -0.93 8.53
C PHE A 106 -2.13 -1.24 9.96
N THR A 107 -2.89 -2.32 10.10
CA THR A 107 -3.50 -2.76 11.36
C THR A 107 -3.40 -4.28 11.47
N ARG A 108 -4.01 -4.93 12.47
CA ARG A 108 -3.93 -6.39 12.65
C ARG A 108 -4.54 -7.15 11.45
N PRO A 109 -4.04 -8.36 11.11
CA PRO A 109 -4.46 -9.09 9.90
C PRO A 109 -5.97 -9.31 9.80
N LYS A 110 -6.63 -9.68 10.92
CA LYS A 110 -8.08 -9.90 10.95
C LYS A 110 -8.90 -8.69 10.50
N VAL A 111 -8.44 -7.47 10.81
CA VAL A 111 -9.10 -6.23 10.39
C VAL A 111 -8.86 -5.96 8.90
N MET A 112 -7.61 -6.12 8.43
CA MET A 112 -7.26 -5.98 7.02
C MET A 112 -8.09 -6.93 6.14
N TYR A 113 -8.17 -8.21 6.53
CA TYR A 113 -8.95 -9.22 5.81
C TYR A 113 -10.45 -8.97 5.87
N ARG A 114 -10.97 -8.43 6.98
CA ARG A 114 -12.37 -8.03 7.05
C ARG A 114 -12.68 -6.89 6.06
N LEU A 115 -11.83 -5.87 5.96
CA LEU A 115 -12.01 -4.78 5.00
C LEU A 115 -12.06 -5.30 3.56
N ALA A 116 -11.14 -6.20 3.17
CA ALA A 116 -11.16 -6.82 1.86
C ALA A 116 -12.46 -7.59 1.59
N LYS A 117 -12.93 -8.39 2.56
CA LYS A 117 -14.21 -9.13 2.46
C LYS A 117 -15.43 -8.21 2.32
N LEU A 118 -15.40 -7.00 2.87
CA LEU A 118 -16.49 -6.03 2.77
C LEU A 118 -16.52 -5.30 1.41
N GLY A 119 -15.57 -5.55 0.51
CA GLY A 119 -15.62 -5.08 -0.88
C GLY A 119 -14.45 -4.19 -1.31
N PHE A 120 -13.48 -3.92 -0.43
CA PHE A 120 -12.24 -3.26 -0.85
C PHE A 120 -11.55 -4.09 -1.94
N SER A 121 -11.18 -3.42 -3.03
CA SER A 121 -10.72 -4.10 -4.25
C SER A 121 -9.26 -4.51 -4.15
N GLN A 122 -8.45 -3.69 -3.47
CA GLN A 122 -7.04 -3.92 -3.18
C GLN A 122 -6.74 -3.54 -1.73
N SER A 123 -5.62 -3.99 -1.20
CA SER A 123 -5.18 -3.69 0.16
C SER A 123 -3.68 -3.45 0.21
N TYR A 124 -3.26 -2.44 0.98
CA TYR A 124 -1.89 -2.35 1.46
C TYR A 124 -1.54 -3.58 2.30
N THR A 125 -0.24 -3.80 2.49
CA THR A 125 0.31 -5.04 3.05
C THR A 125 1.47 -4.74 3.99
N TYR A 126 1.97 -5.75 4.69
CA TYR A 126 3.18 -5.62 5.49
C TYR A 126 4.47 -5.74 4.69
N PHE A 127 4.41 -5.67 3.37
CA PHE A 127 5.56 -5.87 2.49
C PHE A 127 6.78 -5.05 2.91
N ALA A 128 6.60 -3.77 3.26
CA ALA A 128 7.67 -2.87 3.71
C ALA A 128 8.49 -3.40 4.91
N TRP A 129 7.88 -4.23 5.76
CA TRP A 129 8.48 -4.84 6.95
C TRP A 129 8.73 -6.36 6.79
N ARG A 130 8.85 -6.85 5.55
CA ARG A 130 9.29 -8.21 5.24
C ARG A 130 10.51 -8.11 4.35
N ASN A 131 11.69 -8.32 4.92
CA ASN A 131 12.97 -8.03 4.28
C ASN A 131 13.88 -9.26 4.18
N THR A 132 13.78 -10.22 5.09
CA THR A 132 14.54 -11.47 5.02
C THR A 132 13.86 -12.50 4.11
N LYS A 133 14.63 -13.50 3.65
CA LYS A 133 14.11 -14.61 2.82
C LYS A 133 12.93 -15.31 3.49
N TRP A 134 13.06 -15.65 4.78
CA TRP A 134 12.00 -16.30 5.54
C TRP A 134 10.75 -15.42 5.66
N GLU A 135 10.90 -14.15 6.04
CA GLU A 135 9.78 -13.21 6.18
C GLU A 135 9.01 -13.01 4.87
N ILE A 136 9.73 -12.88 3.76
CA ILE A 136 9.11 -12.68 2.44
C ILE A 136 8.38 -13.94 2.01
N THR A 137 9.00 -15.10 2.13
CA THR A 137 8.41 -16.39 1.76
C THR A 137 7.14 -16.65 2.56
N GLU A 138 7.21 -16.62 3.90
CA GLU A 138 6.06 -16.88 4.77
C GLU A 138 4.90 -15.94 4.45
N TYR A 139 5.18 -14.64 4.31
CA TYR A 139 4.14 -13.66 4.08
C TYR A 139 3.50 -13.76 2.70
N VAL A 140 4.28 -13.99 1.65
CA VAL A 140 3.73 -14.17 0.30
C VAL A 140 2.94 -15.47 0.22
N GLU A 141 3.41 -16.56 0.83
CA GLU A 141 2.68 -17.83 0.92
C GLU A 141 1.33 -17.66 1.62
N GLU A 142 1.26 -16.90 2.73
CA GLU A 142 0.00 -16.55 3.38
C GLU A 142 -0.96 -15.86 2.40
N LEU A 143 -0.49 -14.85 1.67
CA LEU A 143 -1.32 -14.02 0.78
C LEU A 143 -1.85 -14.77 -0.44
N ILE A 144 -1.06 -15.70 -0.99
CA ILE A 144 -1.43 -16.46 -2.19
C ILE A 144 -2.16 -17.78 -1.89
N SER A 145 -2.26 -18.17 -0.61
CA SER A 145 -2.94 -19.38 -0.17
C SER A 145 -4.40 -19.14 0.21
N ALA A 146 -5.21 -20.19 0.14
CA ALA A 146 -6.59 -20.14 0.67
C ALA A 146 -6.56 -20.06 2.22
N PRO A 147 -7.46 -19.30 2.85
CA PRO A 147 -8.58 -18.59 2.24
C PRO A 147 -8.23 -17.17 1.74
N VAL A 148 -7.05 -16.63 2.07
CA VAL A 148 -6.70 -15.21 1.86
C VAL A 148 -6.78 -14.82 0.38
N ARG A 149 -6.26 -15.67 -0.51
CA ARG A 149 -6.23 -15.44 -1.96
C ARG A 149 -7.59 -15.18 -2.60
N GLU A 150 -8.68 -15.67 -1.99
CA GLU A 150 -10.03 -15.61 -2.56
C GLU A 150 -10.63 -14.20 -2.47
N PHE A 151 -10.18 -13.39 -1.51
CA PHE A 151 -10.78 -12.09 -1.22
C PHE A 151 -9.76 -10.95 -1.11
N PHE A 152 -8.49 -11.25 -0.85
CA PHE A 152 -7.46 -10.24 -0.60
C PHE A 152 -6.55 -10.05 -1.82
N ARG A 153 -6.51 -8.84 -2.38
CA ARG A 153 -5.60 -8.49 -3.49
C ARG A 153 -4.52 -7.54 -2.98
N PRO A 154 -3.28 -8.02 -2.81
CA PRO A 154 -2.21 -7.21 -2.25
C PRO A 154 -1.77 -6.12 -3.22
N ASN A 155 -1.42 -4.95 -2.68
CA ASN A 155 -0.70 -3.89 -3.38
C ASN A 155 0.61 -3.63 -2.63
N PHE A 156 1.74 -3.96 -3.25
CA PHE A 156 3.06 -3.90 -2.62
C PHE A 156 3.70 -2.52 -2.80
N TRP A 157 3.86 -1.80 -1.70
CA TRP A 157 4.52 -0.50 -1.65
C TRP A 157 5.81 -0.64 -0.84
N PRO A 158 7.00 -0.50 -1.45
CA PRO A 158 8.28 -0.56 -0.73
C PRO A 158 8.51 0.71 0.12
N ASN A 159 7.86 1.82 -0.23
CA ASN A 159 7.84 3.06 0.53
C ASN A 159 6.48 3.75 0.42
N THR A 160 6.18 4.65 1.35
CA THR A 160 5.07 5.60 1.29
C THR A 160 5.53 6.95 1.87
N PRO A 161 4.77 8.05 1.77
CA PRO A 161 5.13 9.30 2.45
C PRO A 161 5.34 9.16 3.97
N ASP A 162 4.77 8.12 4.58
CA ASP A 162 4.82 7.84 6.02
C ASP A 162 5.77 6.70 6.41
N ILE A 163 6.30 5.96 5.42
CA ILE A 163 7.07 4.73 5.63
C ILE A 163 8.30 4.75 4.72
N LEU A 164 9.46 4.94 5.36
CA LEU A 164 10.80 4.69 4.85
C LEU A 164 11.42 3.61 5.74
N PRO A 165 11.31 2.32 5.37
CA PRO A 165 11.80 1.21 6.20
C PRO A 165 13.30 1.26 6.39
N GLU A 166 13.80 0.75 7.52
CA GLU A 166 15.23 0.71 7.85
C GLU A 166 16.09 0.07 6.74
N TYR A 167 15.57 -0.96 6.07
CA TYR A 167 16.24 -1.59 4.93
C TYR A 167 16.60 -0.58 3.82
N LEU A 168 15.72 0.40 3.54
CA LEU A 168 15.99 1.48 2.58
C LEU A 168 16.85 2.59 3.17
N GLN A 169 16.74 2.85 4.49
CA GLN A 169 17.56 3.86 5.17
C GLN A 169 19.05 3.51 5.11
N TYR A 170 19.38 2.23 5.36
CA TYR A 170 20.77 1.79 5.54
C TYR A 170 21.35 1.04 4.35
N GLY A 171 20.52 0.42 3.50
CA GLY A 171 20.99 -0.41 2.39
C GLY A 171 21.37 0.35 1.12
N GLY A 172 21.25 1.68 1.10
CA GLY A 172 21.59 2.52 -0.04
C GLY A 172 20.87 2.14 -1.34
N ARG A 173 21.40 2.58 -2.48
CA ARG A 173 20.81 2.32 -3.80
C ARG A 173 20.52 0.83 -4.09
N PRO A 174 21.40 -0.14 -3.74
CA PRO A 174 21.10 -1.57 -3.94
C PRO A 174 19.80 -2.02 -3.26
N ALA A 175 19.51 -1.54 -2.05
CA ALA A 175 18.27 -1.87 -1.37
C ALA A 175 17.02 -1.39 -2.13
N PHE A 176 17.03 -0.16 -2.67
CA PHE A 176 15.92 0.34 -3.50
C PHE A 176 15.70 -0.52 -4.75
N ILE A 177 16.78 -1.00 -5.39
CA ILE A 177 16.71 -1.90 -6.54
C ILE A 177 16.06 -3.23 -6.15
N VAL A 178 16.53 -3.85 -5.08
CA VAL A 178 15.99 -5.13 -4.59
C VAL A 178 14.51 -4.98 -4.25
N ARG A 179 14.13 -3.96 -3.46
CA ARG A 179 12.74 -3.73 -3.07
C ARG A 179 11.82 -3.41 -4.26
N LEU A 180 12.32 -2.69 -5.27
CA LEU A 180 11.59 -2.44 -6.51
C LEU A 180 11.27 -3.75 -7.24
N VAL A 181 12.30 -4.59 -7.47
CA VAL A 181 12.14 -5.85 -8.20
C VAL A 181 11.19 -6.76 -7.43
N LEU A 182 11.41 -6.97 -6.14
CA LEU A 182 10.54 -7.80 -5.30
C LEU A 182 9.09 -7.33 -5.31
N ALA A 183 8.82 -6.03 -5.14
CA ALA A 183 7.46 -5.50 -5.19
C ALA A 183 6.80 -5.79 -6.54
N ALA A 184 7.57 -5.58 -7.61
CA ALA A 184 7.15 -5.70 -8.99
C ALA A 184 7.03 -7.14 -9.51
N THR A 185 7.60 -8.15 -8.85
CA THR A 185 7.54 -9.55 -9.34
C THR A 185 6.87 -10.52 -8.39
N LEU A 186 6.72 -10.17 -7.10
CA LEU A 186 5.93 -10.97 -6.15
C LEU A 186 4.43 -10.64 -6.20
N SER A 187 4.06 -9.42 -6.60
CA SER A 187 2.66 -8.98 -6.65
C SER A 187 2.26 -8.45 -8.04
N PRO A 188 1.05 -8.75 -8.53
CA PRO A 188 0.53 -8.14 -9.75
C PRO A 188 0.18 -6.65 -9.56
N ASN A 189 0.06 -6.16 -8.31
CA ASN A 189 -0.13 -4.74 -8.02
C ASN A 189 1.00 -4.26 -7.11
N TYR A 190 1.67 -3.18 -7.52
CA TYR A 190 2.67 -2.52 -6.72
C TYR A 190 2.62 -1.01 -6.97
N GLY A 191 3.15 -0.23 -6.05
CA GLY A 191 3.32 1.21 -6.19
C GLY A 191 4.61 1.68 -5.56
N ILE A 192 5.01 2.91 -5.86
CA ILE A 192 6.15 3.60 -5.23
C ILE A 192 5.73 5.02 -4.91
N TYR A 193 6.24 5.57 -3.81
CA TYR A 193 6.15 7.00 -3.55
C TYR A 193 7.37 7.70 -4.16
N GLY A 194 7.15 8.28 -5.34
CA GLY A 194 8.13 9.03 -6.11
C GLY A 194 7.93 10.54 -6.03
N PRO A 195 8.97 11.36 -6.29
CA PRO A 195 10.28 10.98 -6.86
C PRO A 195 11.29 10.43 -5.84
N ALA A 196 10.95 10.46 -4.55
CA ALA A 196 11.83 10.07 -3.46
C ALA A 196 12.40 8.64 -3.63
N PHE A 197 11.58 7.69 -4.08
CA PHE A 197 12.02 6.32 -4.32
C PHE A 197 13.01 6.22 -5.49
N GLU A 198 12.71 6.86 -6.62
CA GLU A 198 13.55 6.87 -7.81
C GLU A 198 14.92 7.48 -7.54
N LEU A 199 14.96 8.49 -6.68
CA LEU A 199 16.16 9.18 -6.25
C LEU A 199 16.86 8.52 -5.06
N CYS A 200 16.36 7.37 -4.59
CA CYS A 200 16.92 6.61 -3.47
C CYS A 200 17.08 7.47 -2.20
N VAL A 201 16.11 8.33 -1.91
CA VAL A 201 16.14 9.19 -0.70
C VAL A 201 16.00 8.30 0.53
N SER A 202 17.06 8.24 1.34
CA SER A 202 17.16 7.34 2.49
C SER A 202 17.30 8.06 3.84
N GLU A 203 17.24 9.39 3.85
CA GLU A 203 17.34 10.18 5.08
C GLU A 203 16.02 10.16 5.88
N ALA A 204 16.06 9.51 7.04
CA ALA A 204 14.95 9.43 7.97
C ALA A 204 15.16 10.32 9.20
N THR A 205 14.06 10.67 9.85
CA THR A 205 14.08 11.18 11.22
C THR A 205 14.69 10.10 12.12
N PRO A 206 15.69 10.42 12.99
CA PRO A 206 16.39 9.42 13.79
C PRO A 206 15.46 8.49 14.58
N GLY A 207 15.64 7.18 14.41
CA GLY A 207 14.83 6.15 15.10
C GLY A 207 13.38 6.05 14.63
N ARG A 208 13.05 6.60 13.45
CA ARG A 208 11.71 6.56 12.87
C ARG A 208 11.77 6.12 11.41
N GLU A 209 10.61 5.73 10.89
CA GLU A 209 10.41 5.44 9.45
C GLU A 209 9.86 6.65 8.68
N GLU A 210 9.94 7.86 9.26
CA GLU A 210 9.49 9.08 8.59
C GLU A 210 10.66 9.75 7.88
N TYR A 211 10.48 10.17 6.63
CA TYR A 211 11.48 10.98 5.91
C TYR A 211 11.83 12.24 6.71
N LEU A 212 13.13 12.56 6.81
CA LEU A 212 13.64 13.65 7.66
C LEU A 212 12.99 15.00 7.33
N ASN A 213 12.95 15.34 6.05
CA ASN A 213 12.36 16.56 5.51
C ASN A 213 11.18 16.17 4.62
N SER A 214 10.09 15.70 5.23
CA SER A 214 8.95 15.08 4.52
C SER A 214 8.16 16.08 3.66
N GLU A 215 7.85 15.70 2.41
CA GLU A 215 6.97 16.48 1.51
C GLU A 215 5.58 16.74 2.08
N LYS A 216 5.15 15.97 3.08
CA LYS A 216 3.88 16.21 3.78
C LYS A 216 3.83 17.62 4.41
N TYR A 217 4.99 18.21 4.70
CA TYR A 217 5.10 19.48 5.42
C TYR A 217 5.92 20.54 4.67
N GLU A 218 6.49 20.21 3.51
CA GLU A 218 7.27 21.16 2.70
C GLU A 218 7.20 20.88 1.21
N ILE A 219 7.38 21.92 0.39
CA ILE A 219 7.47 21.78 -1.06
C ILE A 219 8.87 21.29 -1.42
N LYS A 220 8.96 20.12 -2.07
CA LYS A 220 10.21 19.63 -2.65
C LYS A 220 10.31 19.95 -4.14
N ARG A 221 11.51 20.31 -4.57
CA ARG A 221 11.89 20.39 -5.98
C ARG A 221 12.94 19.34 -6.26
N TRP A 222 12.57 18.33 -7.04
CA TRP A 222 13.43 17.19 -7.35
C TRP A 222 14.19 17.38 -8.66
N ASN A 223 15.46 17.00 -8.67
CA ASN A 223 16.22 16.83 -9.91
C ASN A 223 16.00 15.41 -10.46
N TRP A 224 15.09 15.26 -11.41
CA TRP A 224 14.73 13.98 -12.04
C TRP A 224 15.86 13.33 -12.86
N ASP A 225 16.91 14.09 -13.16
CA ASP A 225 18.08 13.63 -13.92
C ASP A 225 19.31 13.47 -13.03
N ALA A 226 19.14 13.49 -11.70
CA ALA A 226 20.23 13.24 -10.78
C ALA A 226 20.89 11.87 -11.05
N PRO A 227 22.23 11.78 -11.03
CA PRO A 227 22.95 10.51 -11.21
C PRO A 227 22.50 9.45 -10.19
N GLY A 228 22.39 8.21 -10.64
CA GLY A 228 21.97 7.09 -9.79
C GLY A 228 20.46 6.87 -9.71
N ASN A 229 19.65 7.74 -10.32
CA ASN A 229 18.19 7.60 -10.39
C ASN A 229 17.76 6.25 -11.01
N LEU A 230 16.67 5.67 -10.49
CA LEU A 230 16.14 4.36 -10.88
C LEU A 230 15.11 4.38 -12.01
N LYS A 231 14.77 5.53 -12.59
CA LYS A 231 13.72 5.68 -13.62
C LYS A 231 13.85 4.70 -14.79
N ASP A 232 15.06 4.47 -15.29
CA ASP A 232 15.30 3.56 -16.41
C ASP A 232 15.09 2.10 -16.01
N LEU A 233 15.50 1.74 -14.78
CA LEU A 233 15.23 0.40 -14.23
C LEU A 233 13.73 0.20 -14.03
N ILE A 234 13.04 1.18 -13.45
CA ILE A 234 11.59 1.15 -13.24
C ILE A 234 10.86 0.99 -14.57
N ALA A 235 11.27 1.71 -15.61
CA ALA A 235 10.72 1.57 -16.95
C ALA A 235 10.93 0.17 -17.52
N ARG A 236 12.13 -0.41 -17.35
CA ARG A 236 12.44 -1.78 -17.81
C ARG A 236 11.64 -2.84 -17.05
N VAL A 237 11.55 -2.74 -15.72
CA VAL A 237 10.78 -3.67 -14.87
C VAL A 237 9.28 -3.60 -15.24
N ASN A 238 8.75 -2.39 -15.44
CA ASN A 238 7.35 -2.23 -15.86
C ASN A 238 7.08 -2.75 -17.27
N ARG A 239 8.04 -2.59 -18.20
CA ARG A 239 7.94 -3.22 -19.52
C ARG A 239 7.90 -4.74 -19.40
N ALA A 240 8.80 -5.33 -18.62
CA ALA A 240 8.81 -6.77 -18.38
C ALA A 240 7.47 -7.26 -17.80
N ARG A 241 6.87 -6.55 -16.85
CA ARG A 241 5.54 -6.87 -16.31
C ARG A 241 4.42 -6.85 -17.36
N ARG A 242 4.45 -5.88 -18.30
CA ARG A 242 3.46 -5.77 -19.38
C ARG A 242 3.61 -6.89 -20.42
N GLU A 243 4.84 -7.29 -20.70
CA GLU A 243 5.18 -8.28 -21.72
C GLU A 243 5.05 -9.74 -21.22
N ASN A 244 4.97 -9.96 -19.91
CA ASN A 244 4.96 -11.30 -19.31
C ASN A 244 3.69 -11.53 -18.46
N PRO A 245 2.68 -12.26 -18.99
CA PRO A 245 1.43 -12.55 -18.28
C PRO A 245 1.61 -13.21 -16.91
N ALA A 246 2.67 -14.01 -16.70
CA ALA A 246 2.94 -14.63 -15.41
C ALA A 246 3.14 -13.60 -14.28
N LEU A 247 3.52 -12.35 -14.58
CA LEU A 247 3.68 -11.25 -13.62
C LEU A 247 2.37 -10.47 -13.36
N GLN A 248 1.29 -10.81 -14.05
CA GLN A 248 -0.02 -10.16 -13.95
C GLN A 248 -1.03 -10.97 -13.12
N GLU A 249 -0.73 -12.24 -12.84
CA GLU A 249 -1.52 -13.11 -11.97
C GLU A 249 -1.17 -12.93 -10.48
N ALA A 250 -2.09 -13.23 -9.56
CA ALA A 250 -1.87 -12.98 -8.13
C ALA A 250 -1.31 -14.18 -7.37
N HIS A 251 -1.52 -15.40 -7.85
CA HIS A 251 -1.42 -16.61 -7.02
C HIS A 251 -0.42 -17.64 -7.54
N ASN A 252 0.35 -17.28 -8.56
CA ASN A 252 1.23 -18.19 -9.29
C ASN A 252 2.71 -18.06 -8.89
N VAL A 253 2.98 -17.56 -7.69
CA VAL A 253 4.34 -17.54 -7.10
C VAL A 253 4.64 -18.93 -6.55
N LYS A 254 5.80 -19.49 -6.89
CA LYS A 254 6.34 -20.70 -6.27
C LYS A 254 7.77 -20.46 -5.82
N PHE A 255 8.00 -20.46 -4.52
CA PHE A 255 9.34 -20.38 -3.95
C PHE A 255 10.12 -21.65 -4.24
N CYS A 256 11.41 -21.48 -4.55
CA CYS A 256 12.33 -22.52 -4.96
C CYS A 256 13.54 -22.51 -4.02
N GLU A 257 14.23 -23.64 -3.90
CA GLU A 257 15.38 -23.71 -3.00
C GLU A 257 16.61 -22.99 -3.58
N ALA A 258 17.29 -22.28 -2.69
CA ALA A 258 18.62 -21.73 -2.87
C ALA A 258 19.38 -21.93 -1.55
N ASP A 259 20.64 -22.35 -1.64
CA ASP A 259 21.48 -22.75 -0.49
C ASP A 259 22.11 -21.56 0.29
N ASP A 260 21.76 -20.32 -0.05
CA ASP A 260 22.12 -19.10 0.68
C ASP A 260 20.86 -18.45 1.27
N GLU A 261 20.93 -18.02 2.54
CA GLU A 261 19.82 -17.37 3.25
C GLU A 261 19.52 -15.95 2.73
N ASN A 262 20.50 -15.30 2.10
CA ASN A 262 20.36 -13.98 1.48
C ASN A 262 19.90 -14.07 0.03
N VAL A 263 19.87 -15.26 -0.58
CA VAL A 263 19.39 -15.44 -1.95
C VAL A 263 17.96 -15.99 -1.95
N LEU A 264 17.02 -15.13 -2.36
CA LEU A 264 15.63 -15.50 -2.60
C LEU A 264 15.46 -15.95 -4.05
N PHE A 265 14.88 -17.13 -4.25
CA PHE A 265 14.60 -17.70 -5.56
C PHE A 265 13.15 -18.16 -5.66
N TYR A 266 12.46 -17.74 -6.72
CA TYR A 266 11.09 -18.16 -6.99
C TYR A 266 10.79 -18.11 -8.48
N CYS A 267 9.74 -18.81 -8.88
CA CYS A 267 9.18 -18.73 -10.22
C CYS A 267 7.75 -18.20 -10.22
N ARG A 268 7.37 -17.64 -11.37
CA ARG A 268 6.03 -17.18 -11.73
C ARG A 268 5.66 -17.86 -13.03
N VAL A 269 4.56 -18.59 -13.05
CA VAL A 269 4.20 -19.45 -14.18
C VAL A 269 2.73 -19.28 -14.52
N THR A 270 2.38 -19.09 -15.79
CA THR A 270 0.97 -19.13 -16.22
C THR A 270 0.41 -20.55 -16.12
N GLU A 271 -0.89 -20.69 -15.92
CA GLU A 271 -1.54 -22.01 -15.78
C GLU A 271 -1.27 -22.94 -16.98
N ASP A 272 -1.18 -22.38 -18.18
CA ASP A 272 -0.88 -23.09 -19.43
C ASP A 272 0.63 -23.31 -19.70
N LEU A 273 1.50 -22.89 -18.78
CA LEU A 273 2.96 -22.94 -18.87
C LEU A 273 3.57 -22.15 -20.05
N SER A 274 2.79 -21.32 -20.76
CA SER A 274 3.25 -20.56 -21.92
C SER A 274 4.21 -19.42 -21.57
N ASN A 275 4.16 -18.92 -20.32
CA ASN A 275 5.06 -17.90 -19.82
C ASN A 275 5.60 -18.30 -18.45
N VAL A 276 6.92 -18.44 -18.37
CA VAL A 276 7.67 -18.80 -17.17
C VAL A 276 8.69 -17.71 -16.87
N ILE A 277 8.64 -17.15 -15.67
CA ILE A 277 9.62 -16.19 -15.17
C ILE A 277 10.29 -16.78 -13.95
N LEU A 278 11.62 -16.79 -13.97
CA LEU A 278 12.46 -17.13 -12.83
C LEU A 278 13.04 -15.83 -12.27
N VAL A 279 12.95 -15.64 -10.95
CA VAL A 279 13.47 -14.45 -10.28
C VAL A 279 14.42 -14.87 -9.17
N VAL A 280 15.64 -14.34 -9.22
CA VAL A 280 16.66 -14.51 -8.19
C VAL A 280 16.98 -13.11 -7.65
N ALA A 281 16.95 -12.95 -6.34
CA ALA A 281 17.27 -11.70 -5.67
C ALA A 281 18.26 -11.95 -4.53
N ASN A 282 19.40 -11.25 -4.58
CA ASN A 282 20.27 -11.08 -3.42
C ASN A 282 19.65 -10.02 -2.51
N LEU A 283 19.32 -10.41 -1.28
CA LEU A 283 18.69 -9.58 -0.26
C LEU A 283 19.72 -8.80 0.56
N ASP A 284 21.01 -9.15 0.52
CA ASP A 284 22.09 -8.37 1.13
C ASP A 284 22.48 -7.22 0.17
N PRO A 285 22.27 -5.95 0.55
CA PRO A 285 22.60 -4.82 -0.30
C PRO A 285 24.10 -4.45 -0.29
N PHE A 286 24.92 -5.09 0.55
CA PHE A 286 26.32 -4.75 0.79
C PHE A 286 27.30 -5.77 0.19
N HIS A 287 26.96 -7.06 0.22
CA HIS A 287 27.87 -8.13 -0.17
C HIS A 287 27.40 -8.87 -1.42
N ALA A 288 28.37 -9.38 -2.18
CA ALA A 288 28.09 -10.33 -3.25
C ALA A 288 27.86 -11.72 -2.63
N HIS A 289 26.85 -12.42 -3.13
CA HIS A 289 26.50 -13.78 -2.73
C HIS A 289 26.55 -14.71 -3.94
N GLU A 290 27.02 -15.94 -3.70
CA GLU A 290 26.99 -17.06 -4.64
C GLU A 290 26.08 -18.13 -4.05
N ALA A 291 25.16 -18.67 -4.87
CA ALA A 291 24.23 -19.69 -4.42
C ALA A 291 23.93 -20.70 -5.54
N THR A 292 23.77 -21.96 -5.15
CA THR A 292 23.22 -23.03 -5.98
C THR A 292 21.70 -22.96 -5.95
N LEU A 293 21.07 -22.93 -7.13
CA LEU A 293 19.62 -22.84 -7.28
C LEU A 293 19.03 -24.19 -7.69
N GLN A 294 18.02 -24.66 -6.95
CA GLN A 294 17.28 -25.86 -7.34
C GLN A 294 16.11 -25.48 -8.25
N ILE A 295 16.28 -25.69 -9.55
CA ILE A 295 15.23 -25.43 -10.54
C ILE A 295 14.10 -26.46 -10.37
N PRO A 296 12.83 -26.04 -10.22
CA PRO A 296 11.71 -26.96 -10.14
C PRO A 296 11.41 -27.55 -11.53
N ILE A 297 11.99 -28.71 -11.83
CA ILE A 297 11.72 -29.47 -13.05
C ILE A 297 10.61 -30.48 -12.74
N GLY A 298 9.34 -30.11 -12.99
CA GLY A 298 8.19 -31.03 -12.99
C GLY A 298 7.92 -31.78 -11.70
#